data_AF-A0AAC9B2Y7-F1
#
_entry.id   AF-A0AAC9B2Y7-F1
#
_cell.length_a   1.000
_cell.length_b   1.000
_cell.length_c   1.000
_cell.angle_alpha   90.00
_cell.angle_beta   90.00
_cell.angle_gamma   90.00
#
_symmetry.space_group_name_H-M   'P 1'
#
loop_
_entity.id
_entity.type
_entity.pdbx_description
1 polymer ?
#
loop_
_entity_poly.entity_id
_entity_poly.type
_entity_poly.pdbx_seq_one_letter_code
_entity_poly.pdbx_strand_id
1 'polypeptide(L)'
;MGVANLKKHDNNKQTIIELFKQLSILFETRDDSIKISRFTSVLDQGIKKVESEQQTPQLEVRAVYTNIMEYTFVDKIKLSKKEAKILQEINDFSHSKGVWGELNMLSTSNFWPSN
;
A
#
# COMPACT_ATOMS: atom_id res chain seq x y z
N MET A 1 -24.07 -15.10 9.46
CA MET A 1 -23.09 -14.35 8.65
C MET A 1 -21.67 -14.46 9.24
N GLY A 2 -21.26 -15.65 9.67
CA GLY A 2 -20.05 -15.86 10.50
C GLY A 2 -18.90 -16.50 9.71
N VAL A 3 -17.68 -16.37 10.26
CA VAL A 3 -16.37 -16.92 9.82
C VAL A 3 -15.80 -16.51 8.45
N ALA A 4 -16.54 -16.53 7.35
CA ALA A 4 -15.98 -16.21 6.03
C ALA A 4 -15.58 -14.72 5.88
N ASN A 5 -16.39 -13.82 6.45
CA ASN A 5 -16.12 -12.37 6.43
C ASN A 5 -14.93 -11.98 7.31
N LEU A 6 -14.69 -12.69 8.42
CA LEU A 6 -13.58 -12.42 9.34
C LEU A 6 -12.24 -12.77 8.68
N LYS A 7 -12.13 -13.97 8.08
CA LYS A 7 -10.90 -14.37 7.35
C LYS A 7 -10.56 -13.45 6.17
N LYS A 8 -11.58 -12.94 5.48
CA LYS A 8 -11.40 -12.02 4.35
C LYS A 8 -10.92 -10.63 4.80
N HIS A 9 -11.41 -10.17 5.96
CA HIS A 9 -10.98 -8.91 6.57
C HIS A 9 -9.50 -8.97 7.00
N ASP A 10 -9.11 -10.05 7.66
CA ASP A 10 -7.73 -10.26 8.11
C ASP A 10 -6.74 -10.36 6.96
N ASN A 11 -7.11 -11.03 5.86
CA ASN A 11 -6.27 -11.10 4.66
C ASN A 11 -6.07 -9.72 4.01
N ASN A 12 -7.12 -8.91 3.89
CA ASN A 12 -7.01 -7.57 3.31
C ASN A 12 -6.10 -6.67 4.16
N LYS A 13 -6.26 -6.73 5.49
CA LYS A 13 -5.43 -6.00 6.46
C LYS A 13 -3.95 -6.34 6.29
N GLN A 14 -3.63 -7.63 6.21
CA GLN A 14 -2.27 -8.10 6.02
C GLN A 14 -1.67 -7.65 4.67
N THR A 15 -2.42 -7.76 3.58
CA THR A 15 -1.97 -7.30 2.25
C THR A 15 -1.66 -5.80 2.24
N ILE A 16 -2.48 -4.97 2.88
CA ILE A 16 -2.22 -3.52 2.99
C ILE A 16 -0.93 -3.25 3.75
N ILE A 17 -0.76 -3.90 4.91
CA ILE A 17 0.44 -3.75 5.74
C ILE A 17 1.68 -4.16 4.96
N GLU A 18 1.61 -5.24 4.17
CA GLU A 18 2.71 -5.68 3.31
C GLU A 18 3.04 -4.67 2.22
N LEU A 19 2.04 -4.09 1.54
CA LEU A 19 2.25 -3.04 0.55
C LEU A 19 2.90 -1.80 1.17
N PHE A 20 2.46 -1.39 2.36
CA PHE A 20 3.06 -0.27 3.08
C PHE A 20 4.52 -0.55 3.45
N LYS A 21 4.81 -1.73 3.99
CA LYS A 21 6.19 -2.15 4.34
C LYS A 21 7.09 -2.20 3.11
N GLN A 22 6.63 -2.78 2.00
CA GLN A 22 7.40 -2.83 0.76
C GLN A 22 7.74 -1.43 0.25
N LEU A 23 6.77 -0.51 0.28
CA LEU A 23 7.01 0.86 -0.14
C LEU A 23 7.96 1.61 0.82
N SER A 24 7.83 1.40 2.14
CA SER A 24 8.76 1.97 3.14
C SER A 24 10.20 1.52 2.87
N ILE A 25 10.42 0.22 2.62
CA ILE A 25 11.74 -0.32 2.31
C ILE A 25 12.32 0.34 1.05
N LEU A 26 11.52 0.45 -0.02
CA LEU A 26 11.99 1.13 -1.24
C LEU A 26 12.42 2.57 -0.96
N PHE A 27 11.63 3.29 -0.18
CA PHE A 27 11.95 4.65 0.22
C PHE A 27 13.22 4.73 1.08
N GLU A 28 13.38 3.88 2.09
CA GLU A 28 14.56 3.85 2.96
C GLU A 28 15.87 3.55 2.21
N THR A 29 15.79 2.84 1.08
CA THR A 29 16.96 2.51 0.25
C THR A 29 17.39 3.61 -0.71
N ARG A 30 16.71 4.77 -0.74
CA ARG A 30 17.08 5.87 -1.65
C ARG A 30 18.14 6.77 -1.03
N ASP A 31 18.96 7.35 -1.90
CA ASP A 31 20.06 8.24 -1.51
C ASP A 31 19.59 9.63 -1.03
N ASP A 32 18.33 10.03 -1.28
CA ASP A 32 17.74 11.34 -0.93
C ASP A 32 16.98 11.36 0.42
N SER A 33 17.54 10.68 1.43
CA SER A 33 16.91 10.30 2.70
C SER A 33 16.16 11.40 3.49
N ILE A 34 16.62 12.65 3.49
CA ILE A 34 15.98 13.74 4.26
C ILE A 34 14.54 13.97 3.82
N LYS A 35 14.28 13.94 2.51
CA LYS A 35 12.94 14.16 1.93
C LYS A 35 12.00 12.97 2.17
N ILE A 36 12.57 11.81 2.48
CA ILE A 36 11.86 10.53 2.54
C ILE A 36 11.34 10.22 3.93
N SER A 37 11.92 10.82 4.98
CA SER A 37 11.47 10.66 6.36
C SER A 37 9.96 10.89 6.55
N ARG A 38 9.36 11.82 5.77
CA ARG A 38 7.92 12.08 5.79
C ARG A 38 7.10 10.96 5.14
N PHE A 39 7.65 10.32 4.11
CA PHE A 39 6.99 9.21 3.40
C PHE A 39 6.93 7.99 4.30
N THR A 40 8.05 7.60 4.90
CA THR A 40 8.11 6.47 5.83
C THR A 40 7.26 6.73 7.06
N SER A 41 7.23 7.96 7.58
CA SER A 41 6.35 8.34 8.69
C SER A 41 4.85 8.18 8.37
N VAL A 42 4.41 8.59 7.16
CA VAL A 42 3.02 8.39 6.73
C VAL A 42 2.68 6.92 6.58
N LEU A 43 3.60 6.11 6.05
CA LEU A 43 3.42 4.67 5.91
C LEU A 43 3.32 3.99 7.28
N ASP A 44 4.21 4.30 8.21
CA ASP A 44 4.19 3.77 9.58
C ASP A 44 2.91 4.15 10.33
N GLN A 45 2.44 5.39 10.17
CA GLN A 45 1.15 5.80 10.71
C GLN A 45 0.00 5.02 10.07
N GLY A 46 0.03 4.84 8.75
CA GLY A 46 -0.94 4.01 8.03
C GLY A 46 -1.00 2.57 8.55
N ILE A 47 0.16 1.94 8.77
CA ILE A 47 0.25 0.60 9.37
C ILE A 47 -0.42 0.58 10.73
N LYS A 48 -0.06 1.51 11.64
CA LYS A 48 -0.63 1.56 12.99
C LYS A 48 -2.15 1.73 12.97
N LYS A 49 -2.69 2.53 12.06
CA LYS A 49 -4.13 2.78 11.94
C LYS A 49 -4.90 1.60 11.35
N VAL A 50 -4.29 0.91 10.37
CA VAL A 50 -4.84 -0.34 9.82
C VAL A 50 -4.81 -1.42 10.90
N GLU A 51 -3.73 -1.54 11.67
CA GLU A 51 -3.60 -2.47 12.80
C GLU A 51 -4.64 -2.22 13.90
N SER A 52 -4.86 -0.95 14.27
CA SER A 52 -5.81 -0.55 15.31
C SER A 52 -7.26 -0.45 14.85
N GLU A 53 -7.53 -0.67 13.56
CA GLU A 53 -8.86 -0.57 12.95
C GLU A 53 -9.54 0.78 13.22
N GLN A 54 -8.73 1.85 13.22
CA GLN A 54 -9.20 3.20 13.52
C GLN A 54 -10.29 3.67 12.54
N GLN A 55 -10.23 3.22 11.29
CA GLN A 55 -11.26 3.37 10.27
C GLN A 55 -11.34 2.11 9.40
N THR A 56 -12.22 2.12 8.39
CA THR A 56 -12.20 1.09 7.35
C THR A 56 -10.86 1.08 6.63
N PRO A 57 -10.30 -0.09 6.27
CA PRO A 57 -9.00 -0.18 5.59
C PRO A 57 -8.91 0.68 4.31
N GLN A 58 -10.00 0.82 3.55
CA GLN A 58 -10.04 1.64 2.34
C GLN A 58 -9.77 3.13 2.62
N LEU A 59 -10.32 3.66 3.71
CA LEU A 59 -10.11 5.06 4.09
C LEU A 59 -8.69 5.32 4.56
N GLU A 60 -8.11 4.40 5.34
CA GLU A 60 -6.72 4.51 5.78
C GLU A 60 -5.75 4.44 4.61
N VAL A 61 -5.98 3.52 3.67
CA VAL A 61 -5.20 3.41 2.43
C VAL A 61 -5.34 4.67 1.57
N ARG A 62 -6.56 5.22 1.44
CA ARG A 62 -6.79 6.47 0.70
C ARG A 62 -6.00 7.64 1.29
N ALA A 63 -5.98 7.73 2.62
CA ALA A 63 -5.25 8.79 3.32
C ALA A 63 -3.75 8.67 3.07
N VAL A 64 -3.19 7.46 3.18
CA VAL A 64 -1.76 7.21 2.87
C VAL A 64 -1.43 7.60 1.43
N TYR A 65 -2.22 7.13 0.45
CA TYR A 65 -2.01 7.47 -0.95
C TYR A 65 -2.02 8.99 -1.19
N THR A 66 -3.03 9.68 -0.66
CA THR A 66 -3.21 11.12 -0.85
C THR A 66 -2.03 11.91 -0.28
N ASN A 67 -1.61 11.58 0.94
CA ASN A 67 -0.47 12.24 1.59
C ASN A 67 0.84 12.02 0.81
N ILE A 68 1.10 10.79 0.34
CA ILE A 68 2.29 10.50 -0.45
C ILE A 68 2.26 11.29 -1.76
N MET A 69 1.13 11.31 -2.48
CA MET A 69 0.99 12.09 -3.71
C MET A 69 1.21 13.58 -3.48
N GLU A 70 0.64 14.14 -2.40
CA GLU A 70 0.87 15.53 -2.01
C GLU A 70 2.36 15.81 -1.78
N TYR A 71 3.06 14.95 -1.04
CA TYR A 71 4.50 15.11 -0.82
C TYR A 71 5.31 14.99 -2.10
N THR A 72 4.97 14.06 -3.00
CA THR A 72 5.67 13.96 -4.30
C THR A 72 5.52 15.23 -5.12
N PHE A 73 4.34 15.87 -5.05
CA PHE A 73 4.07 17.11 -5.74
C PHE A 73 4.84 18.29 -5.12
N VAL A 74 4.72 18.48 -3.80
CA VAL A 74 5.34 19.60 -3.06
C VAL A 74 6.85 19.54 -3.14
N ASP A 75 7.44 18.37 -2.88
CA ASP A 75 8.89 18.20 -2.80
C ASP A 75 9.55 17.89 -4.16
N LYS A 76 8.73 17.85 -5.23
CA LYS A 76 9.11 17.53 -6.61
C LYS A 76 9.85 16.19 -6.72
N ILE A 77 9.42 15.21 -5.93
CA ILE A 77 10.03 13.88 -5.88
C ILE A 77 9.51 13.04 -7.03
N LYS A 78 10.43 12.48 -7.81
CA LYS A 78 10.10 11.51 -8.85
C LYS A 78 10.15 10.11 -8.25
N LEU A 79 9.01 9.42 -8.33
CA LEU A 79 8.91 8.03 -7.97
C LEU A 79 9.62 7.16 -9.02
N SER A 80 10.33 6.13 -8.56
CA SER A 80 10.81 5.08 -9.45
C SER A 80 9.62 4.28 -10.00
N LYS A 81 9.84 3.52 -11.09
CA LYS A 81 8.79 2.65 -11.65
C LYS A 81 8.24 1.66 -10.62
N LYS A 82 9.11 1.15 -9.73
CA LYS A 82 8.73 0.20 -8.68
C LYS A 82 7.88 0.87 -7.60
N GLU A 83 8.30 2.04 -7.12
CA GLU A 83 7.54 2.82 -6.13
C GLU A 83 6.17 3.23 -6.67
N ALA A 84 6.12 3.74 -7.90
CA ALA A 84 4.87 4.16 -8.54
C ALA A 84 3.90 2.98 -8.72
N LYS A 85 4.42 1.78 -9.03
CA LYS A 85 3.60 0.57 -9.14
C LYS A 85 2.96 0.20 -7.80
N ILE A 86 3.74 0.14 -6.71
CA ILE A 86 3.20 -0.19 -5.38
C ILE A 86 2.22 0.89 -4.92
N LEU A 87 2.52 2.16 -5.17
CA LEU A 87 1.61 3.26 -4.83
C LEU A 87 0.30 3.20 -5.63
N GLN A 88 0.34 2.72 -6.87
CA GLN A 88 -0.87 2.46 -7.65
C GLN A 88 -1.69 1.30 -7.08
N GLU A 89 -1.04 0.20 -6.65
CA GLU A 89 -1.73 -0.92 -6.00
C GLU A 89 -2.43 -0.47 -4.70
N ILE A 90 -1.78 0.39 -3.92
CA ILE A 90 -2.38 1.08 -2.76
C ILE A 90 -3.61 1.90 -3.20
N ASN A 91 -3.49 2.72 -4.25
CA ASN A 91 -4.61 3.52 -4.74
C ASN A 91 -5.79 2.66 -5.20
N ASP A 92 -5.53 1.60 -5.95
CA ASP A 92 -6.55 0.67 -6.42
C ASP A 92 -7.27 0.02 -5.22
N PHE A 93 -6.55 -0.23 -4.13
CA PHE A 93 -7.15 -0.78 -2.91
C PHE A 93 -8.15 0.17 -2.30
N SER A 94 -7.83 1.46 -2.24
CA SER A 94 -8.70 2.48 -1.68
C SER A 94 -10.06 2.61 -2.40
N HIS A 95 -10.15 2.16 -3.65
CA HIS A 95 -11.36 2.18 -4.47
C HIS A 95 -12.08 0.83 -4.54
N SER A 96 -11.47 -0.23 -4.01
CA SER A 96 -12.05 -1.56 -4.09
C SER A 96 -13.22 -1.72 -3.11
N LYS A 97 -14.31 -2.34 -3.58
CA LYS A 97 -15.45 -2.76 -2.73
C LYS A 97 -15.13 -4.02 -1.89
N GLY A 98 -13.85 -4.26 -1.58
CA GLY A 98 -13.40 -5.37 -0.74
C GLY A 98 -13.15 -6.70 -1.48
N VAL A 99 -12.74 -6.70 -2.75
CA VAL A 99 -12.33 -7.92 -3.48
C VAL A 99 -10.88 -7.77 -3.95
N TRP A 100 -9.94 -8.09 -3.05
CA TRP A 100 -8.50 -8.11 -3.35
C TRP A 100 -7.89 -9.52 -3.37
N GLY A 101 -8.63 -10.53 -2.92
CA GLY A 101 -8.21 -11.93 -3.05
C GLY A 101 -7.91 -12.33 -4.51
N GLU A 102 -8.47 -11.62 -5.49
CA GLU A 102 -8.27 -11.84 -6.92
C GLU A 102 -7.07 -11.06 -7.51
N LEU A 103 -6.67 -9.93 -6.94
CA LEU A 103 -5.53 -9.13 -7.44
C LEU A 103 -4.18 -9.80 -7.17
N ASN A 104 -4.05 -10.50 -6.04
CA ASN A 104 -2.91 -11.42 -5.80
C ASN A 104 -2.86 -12.55 -6.85
N MET A 105 -4.00 -12.95 -7.41
CA MET A 105 -4.08 -13.96 -8.47
C MET A 105 -3.67 -13.37 -9.84
N LEU A 106 -4.00 -12.11 -10.11
CA LEU A 106 -3.59 -11.39 -11.34
C LEU A 106 -2.08 -11.05 -11.37
N SER A 107 -1.48 -10.82 -10.21
CA SER A 107 -0.02 -10.62 -10.04
C SER A 107 0.78 -11.91 -10.25
N THR A 108 0.23 -13.06 -9.84
CA THR A 108 0.89 -14.37 -9.98
C THR A 108 0.68 -15.05 -11.33
N SER A 109 -0.34 -14.64 -12.11
CA SER A 109 -0.68 -15.25 -13.41
C SER A 109 0.11 -14.72 -14.63
N ASN A 110 1.12 -13.87 -14.42
CA ASN A 110 2.03 -13.41 -15.51
C ASN A 110 3.52 -13.76 -15.30
N PHE A 111 3.86 -14.73 -14.44
CA PHE A 111 5.17 -15.37 -14.52
C PHE A 111 5.10 -16.52 -15.53
N TRP A 112 5.48 -16.20 -16.77
CA TRP A 112 5.76 -17.18 -17.82
C TRP A 112 6.66 -18.30 -17.24
N PRO A 113 6.27 -19.59 -17.30
CA PRO A 113 7.26 -20.64 -17.25
C PRO A 113 7.97 -20.57 -18.60
N SER A 114 9.15 -19.96 -18.62
CA SER A 114 10.06 -20.11 -19.75
C SER A 114 10.37 -21.60 -19.86
N ASN A 115 9.89 -22.21 -20.95
CA ASN A 115 10.26 -23.55 -21.39
C ASN A 115 11.60 -23.50 -22.12
#